data_AF-A0A4Q2UDE0-F1
#
_entry.id   AF-A0A4Q2UDE0-F1
#
_cell.length_a   1.000
_cell.length_b   1.000
_cell.length_c   1.000
_cell.angle_alpha   90.00
_cell.angle_beta   90.00
_cell.angle_gamma   90.00
#
_symmetry.space_group_name_H-M   'P 1'
#
loop_
_entity.id
_entity.type
_entity.pdbx_description
1 polymer ?
#
loop_
_entity_poly.entity_id
_entity_poly.type
_entity_poly.pdbx_seq_one_letter_code
_entity_poly.pdbx_strand_id
1 'polypeptide(L)'
;MSVEQKVIEEVYGGDVRRFKADFAEMDLHAVHWNDLIVDATTLPHLKDIGQILIKINLGYLPPADVMLPFEPYLRAMIQSYWNGQIAEDDFYDQVEGHVKLIRNADMKHNTYLEYDESIYRNYYANFAMYGYAVRERVSRFLGYEPQLKHSLIAELWMRDIMSNDTYKMPAVATDDDARAITLIKYREILLEHGQGVASQSSLIGML
;
A
#
# COMPACT_ATOMS: atom_id res chain seq x y z
N MET A 1 -9.89 36.09 -10.10
CA MET A 1 -10.17 34.68 -10.38
C MET A 1 -9.01 33.87 -9.85
N SER A 2 -9.24 32.95 -8.92
CA SER A 2 -8.17 32.09 -8.40
C SER A 2 -7.69 31.12 -9.47
N VAL A 3 -6.46 30.59 -9.34
CA VAL A 3 -5.94 29.53 -10.22
C VAL A 3 -6.87 28.33 -10.22
N GLU A 4 -7.43 27.99 -9.05
CA GLU A 4 -8.42 26.92 -8.88
C GLU A 4 -9.69 27.16 -9.71
N GLN A 5 -10.30 28.34 -9.62
CA GLN A 5 -11.49 28.66 -10.42
C GLN A 5 -11.22 28.59 -11.91
N LYS A 6 -10.04 29.04 -12.35
CA LYS A 6 -9.64 28.98 -13.75
C LYS A 6 -9.50 27.53 -14.25
N VAL A 7 -8.91 26.65 -13.45
CA VAL A 7 -8.78 25.22 -13.79
C VAL A 7 -10.15 24.53 -13.82
N ILE A 8 -11.03 24.81 -12.86
CA ILE A 8 -12.39 24.28 -12.83
C ILE A 8 -13.16 24.66 -14.10
N GLU A 9 -13.07 25.92 -14.52
CA GLU A 9 -13.78 26.41 -15.71
C GLU A 9 -13.16 25.88 -17.01
N GLU A 10 -11.83 25.92 -17.16
CA GLU A 10 -11.16 25.59 -18.43
C GLU A 10 -10.98 24.09 -18.67
N VAL A 11 -10.72 23.31 -17.61
CA VAL A 11 -10.41 21.87 -17.72
C VAL A 11 -11.62 21.00 -17.36
N TYR A 12 -12.40 21.42 -16.36
CA TYR A 12 -13.54 20.64 -15.85
C TYR A 12 -14.89 21.18 -16.33
N GLY A 13 -14.91 22.22 -17.19
CA GLY A 13 -16.14 22.79 -17.74
C GLY A 13 -17.09 23.34 -16.67
N GLY A 14 -16.57 23.78 -15.53
CA GLY A 14 -17.35 24.21 -14.38
C GLY A 14 -17.78 23.10 -13.42
N ASP A 15 -17.42 21.83 -13.67
CA ASP A 15 -17.77 20.71 -12.80
C ASP A 15 -16.87 20.64 -11.56
N VAL A 16 -17.27 21.43 -10.55
CA VAL A 16 -16.61 21.50 -9.24
C VAL A 16 -16.55 20.14 -8.54
N ARG A 17 -17.54 19.26 -8.75
CA ARG A 17 -17.59 17.95 -8.07
C ARG A 17 -16.53 17.02 -8.64
N ARG A 18 -16.42 16.98 -9.97
CA ARG A 18 -15.38 16.22 -10.66
C ARG A 18 -13.99 16.76 -10.33
N PHE A 19 -13.80 18.08 -10.33
CA PHE A 19 -12.54 18.68 -9.88
C PHE A 19 -12.16 18.24 -8.46
N LYS A 20 -13.09 18.26 -7.51
CA LYS A 20 -12.82 17.84 -6.14
C LYS A 20 -12.51 16.36 -6.00
N ALA A 21 -13.15 15.50 -6.79
CA ALA A 21 -12.87 14.07 -6.81
C ALA A 21 -11.47 13.79 -7.36
N ASP A 22 -11.16 14.33 -8.54
CA ASP A 22 -9.87 14.14 -9.21
C ASP A 22 -8.73 14.80 -8.40
N PHE A 23 -8.96 15.96 -7.77
CA PHE A 23 -7.97 16.61 -6.90
C PHE A 23 -7.74 15.84 -5.60
N ALA A 24 -8.79 15.29 -4.99
CA ALA A 24 -8.65 14.42 -3.82
C ALA A 24 -7.87 13.15 -4.18
N GLU A 25 -8.09 12.58 -5.37
CA GLU A 25 -7.34 11.43 -5.89
C GLU A 25 -5.87 11.78 -6.18
N MET A 26 -5.58 12.97 -6.71
CA MET A 26 -4.20 13.44 -6.90
C MET A 26 -3.46 13.66 -5.58
N ASP A 27 -4.14 14.12 -4.53
CA ASP A 27 -3.55 14.29 -3.20
C ASP A 27 -3.18 12.94 -2.54
N LEU A 28 -3.84 11.84 -2.94
CA LEU A 28 -3.48 10.49 -2.48
C LEU A 28 -2.08 10.07 -2.92
N HIS A 29 -1.59 10.59 -4.04
CA HIS A 29 -0.29 10.27 -4.62
C HIS A 29 0.68 11.45 -4.59
N ALA A 30 0.37 12.49 -3.82
CA ALA A 30 1.19 13.69 -3.75
C ALA A 30 2.50 13.39 -3.00
N VAL A 31 3.62 13.50 -3.72
CA VAL A 31 4.96 13.45 -3.14
C VAL A 31 5.39 14.87 -2.80
N HIS A 32 5.84 15.10 -1.56
CA HIS A 32 6.42 16.38 -1.20
C HIS A 32 7.82 16.53 -1.79
N TRP A 33 8.14 17.71 -2.33
CA TRP A 33 9.46 18.02 -2.88
C TRP A 33 10.61 17.76 -1.91
N ASN A 34 10.38 17.99 -0.61
CA ASN A 34 11.38 17.72 0.41
C ASN A 34 11.72 16.23 0.50
N ASP A 35 10.73 15.34 0.37
CA ASP A 35 10.95 13.90 0.43
C ASP A 35 11.79 13.43 -0.76
N LEU A 36 11.59 14.01 -1.95
CA LEU A 36 12.41 13.75 -3.14
C LEU A 36 13.86 14.21 -2.93
N ILE A 37 14.07 15.39 -2.32
CA ILE A 37 15.42 15.90 -2.05
C ILE A 37 16.12 14.99 -1.03
N VAL A 38 15.44 14.60 0.04
CA VAL A 38 16.00 13.72 1.07
C VAL A 38 16.32 12.34 0.49
N ASP A 39 15.43 11.76 -0.32
CA ASP A 39 15.67 10.49 -1.03
C ASP A 39 16.89 10.56 -1.95
N ALA A 40 17.05 11.64 -2.71
CA ALA A 40 18.15 11.80 -3.65
C ALA A 40 19.50 12.02 -2.96
N THR A 41 19.52 12.59 -1.75
CA THR A 41 20.75 13.03 -1.07
C THR A 41 21.20 12.09 0.06
N THR A 42 20.28 11.36 0.68
CA THR A 42 20.59 10.52 1.84
C THR A 42 21.08 9.15 1.40
N LEU A 43 22.39 8.90 1.58
CA LEU A 43 23.03 7.60 1.39
C LEU A 43 22.57 6.87 0.10
N PRO A 44 22.63 7.52 -1.08
CA PRO A 44 21.97 7.02 -2.29
C PRO A 44 22.47 5.63 -2.74
N HIS A 45 23.70 5.28 -2.39
CA HIS A 45 24.30 3.97 -2.67
C HIS A 45 23.64 2.80 -1.90
N LEU A 46 22.82 3.09 -0.88
CA LEU A 46 22.09 2.08 -0.09
C LEU A 46 20.63 1.93 -0.50
N LYS A 47 20.15 2.67 -1.51
CA LYS A 47 18.74 2.69 -1.93
C LYS A 47 18.21 1.31 -2.28
N ASP A 48 18.92 0.59 -3.14
CA ASP A 48 18.48 -0.73 -3.60
C ASP A 48 18.38 -1.71 -2.43
N ILE A 49 19.31 -1.63 -1.47
CA ILE A 49 19.33 -2.50 -0.29
C ILE A 49 18.19 -2.13 0.66
N GLY A 50 17.92 -0.84 0.86
CA GLY A 50 16.75 -0.37 1.62
C GLY A 50 15.45 -0.91 1.04
N GLN A 51 15.26 -0.81 -0.29
CA GLN A 51 14.08 -1.34 -0.96
C GLN A 51 14.00 -2.87 -0.89
N ILE A 52 15.13 -3.57 -1.00
CA ILE A 52 15.18 -5.03 -0.80
C ILE A 52 14.73 -5.40 0.60
N LEU A 53 15.18 -4.70 1.65
CA LEU A 53 14.74 -4.98 3.02
C LEU A 53 13.24 -4.76 3.19
N ILE A 54 12.69 -3.69 2.62
CA ILE A 54 11.23 -3.44 2.63
C ILE A 54 10.52 -4.61 1.95
N LYS A 55 10.97 -5.00 0.75
CA LYS A 55 10.34 -6.08 -0.02
C LYS A 55 10.44 -7.43 0.67
N ILE A 56 11.58 -7.77 1.27
CA ILE A 56 11.74 -9.00 2.06
C ILE A 56 10.77 -9.01 3.24
N ASN A 57 10.62 -7.89 3.95
CA ASN A 57 9.77 -7.84 5.13
C ASN A 57 8.27 -7.79 4.80
N LEU A 58 7.87 -7.17 3.69
CA LEU A 58 6.45 -7.05 3.30
C LEU A 58 5.97 -8.11 2.30
N GLY A 59 6.88 -8.71 1.53
CA GLY A 59 6.56 -9.54 0.38
C GLY A 59 6.26 -8.76 -0.91
N TYR A 60 6.23 -7.42 -0.84
CA TYR A 60 6.02 -6.52 -1.97
C TYR A 60 6.75 -5.20 -1.70
N LEU A 61 6.95 -4.41 -2.76
CA LEU A 61 7.48 -3.05 -2.63
C LEU A 61 6.32 -2.04 -2.71
N PRO A 62 6.05 -1.26 -1.64
CA PRO A 62 5.01 -0.24 -1.68
C PRO A 62 5.30 0.86 -2.71
N PRO A 63 4.29 1.65 -3.10
CA PRO A 63 4.47 2.81 -3.97
C PRO A 63 5.47 3.85 -3.42
N ALA A 64 6.10 4.62 -4.30
CA ALA A 64 7.14 5.58 -3.92
C ALA A 64 6.62 6.68 -2.98
N ASP A 65 5.41 7.20 -3.23
CA ASP A 65 4.70 8.14 -2.37
C ASP A 65 4.52 7.63 -0.94
N VAL A 66 4.39 6.31 -0.75
CA VAL A 66 4.35 5.69 0.57
C VAL A 66 5.74 5.54 1.18
N MET A 67 6.73 5.14 0.39
CA MET A 67 8.07 4.80 0.89
C MET A 67 8.97 6.01 1.15
N LEU A 68 8.91 7.04 0.31
CA LEU A 68 9.84 8.17 0.29
C LEU A 68 10.02 8.85 1.66
N PRO A 69 8.97 9.05 2.48
CA PRO A 69 9.12 9.66 3.80
C PRO A 69 9.92 8.81 4.81
N PHE A 70 10.04 7.50 4.57
CA PHE A 70 10.57 6.54 5.54
C PHE A 70 11.88 5.89 5.09
N GLU A 71 12.01 5.55 3.82
CA GLU A 71 13.12 4.73 3.31
C GLU A 71 14.53 5.35 3.54
N PRO A 72 14.74 6.69 3.49
CA PRO A 72 16.03 7.29 3.86
C PRO A 72 16.52 6.95 5.27
N TYR A 73 15.59 6.78 6.22
CA TYR A 73 15.94 6.35 7.58
C TYR A 73 16.40 4.89 7.61
N LEU A 74 15.79 4.03 6.79
CA LEU A 74 16.22 2.63 6.63
C LEU A 74 17.67 2.55 6.12
N ARG A 75 18.05 3.41 5.17
CA ARG A 75 19.44 3.52 4.70
C ARG A 75 20.39 3.91 5.83
N ALA A 76 20.00 4.86 6.67
CA ALA A 76 20.80 5.26 7.82
C ALA A 76 20.97 4.12 8.83
N MET A 77 19.93 3.30 9.06
CA MET A 77 20.01 2.10 9.91
C MET A 77 20.96 1.06 9.33
N ILE A 78 20.88 0.78 8.03
CA ILE A 78 21.81 -0.13 7.33
C ILE A 78 23.26 0.34 7.52
N GLN A 79 23.53 1.62 7.27
CA GLN A 79 24.86 2.20 7.43
C GLN A 79 25.38 2.07 8.86
N SER A 80 24.50 2.27 9.86
CA SER A 80 24.83 2.15 11.28
C SER A 80 25.19 0.71 11.65
N TYR A 81 24.44 -0.27 11.14
CA TYR A 81 24.73 -1.70 11.33
C TYR A 81 26.07 -2.09 10.69
N TRP A 82 26.30 -1.70 9.44
CA TRP A 82 27.56 -2.02 8.74
C TRP A 82 28.79 -1.40 9.39
N ASN A 83 28.62 -0.27 10.09
CA ASN A 83 29.68 0.37 10.87
C ASN A 83 29.84 -0.20 12.29
N GLY A 84 29.05 -1.23 12.66
CA GLY A 84 29.09 -1.86 13.98
C GLY A 84 28.55 -0.97 15.11
N GLN A 85 27.69 0.02 14.79
CA GLN A 85 27.13 0.95 15.78
C GLN A 85 25.87 0.40 16.46
N ILE A 86 25.22 -0.58 15.86
CA ILE A 86 24.06 -1.30 16.39
C ILE A 86 24.32 -2.79 16.30
N ALA A 87 23.86 -3.54 17.32
CA ALA A 87 23.94 -4.99 17.30
C ALA A 87 22.99 -5.58 16.24
N GLU A 88 23.22 -6.83 15.85
CA GLU A 88 22.44 -7.51 14.83
C GLU A 88 20.96 -7.67 15.24
N ASP A 89 20.70 -8.14 16.46
CA ASP A 89 19.33 -8.29 16.97
C ASP A 89 18.59 -6.94 17.00
N ASP A 90 19.25 -5.90 17.52
CA ASP A 90 18.70 -4.54 17.56
C ASP A 90 18.44 -3.97 16.15
N PHE A 91 19.24 -4.36 15.16
CA PHE A 91 19.05 -3.96 13.77
C PHE A 91 17.77 -4.58 13.21
N TYR A 92 17.57 -5.90 13.37
CA TYR A 92 16.37 -6.57 12.87
C TYR A 92 15.09 -6.05 13.54
N ASP A 93 15.11 -5.82 14.86
CA ASP A 93 13.98 -5.25 15.59
C ASP A 93 13.62 -3.85 15.09
N GLN A 94 14.63 -2.99 14.87
CA GLN A 94 14.42 -1.65 14.34
C GLN A 94 13.92 -1.66 12.89
N VAL A 95 14.45 -2.56 12.05
CA VAL A 95 13.98 -2.74 10.67
C VAL A 95 12.52 -3.19 10.66
N GLU A 96 12.14 -4.19 11.45
CA GLU A 96 10.74 -4.63 11.53
C GLU A 96 9.82 -3.47 11.95
N GLY A 97 10.18 -2.76 13.03
CA GLY A 97 9.44 -1.61 13.52
C GLY A 97 9.26 -0.52 12.47
N HIS A 98 10.32 -0.23 11.72
CA HIS A 98 10.29 0.79 10.67
C HIS A 98 9.49 0.35 9.44
N VAL A 99 9.62 -0.90 9.01
CA VAL A 99 8.82 -1.43 7.90
C VAL A 99 7.33 -1.50 8.26
N LYS A 100 6.97 -1.72 9.53
CA LYS A 100 5.58 -1.56 9.99
C LYS A 100 5.05 -0.14 9.76
N LEU A 101 5.87 0.90 9.94
CA LEU A 101 5.45 2.28 9.64
C LEU A 101 5.12 2.45 8.16
N ILE A 102 5.95 1.91 7.27
CA ILE A 102 5.73 1.94 5.82
C ILE A 102 4.44 1.21 5.45
N ARG A 103 4.24 -0.01 5.96
CA ARG A 103 2.99 -0.76 5.76
C ARG A 103 1.78 0.04 6.25
N ASN A 104 1.86 0.62 7.45
CA ASN A 104 0.74 1.37 8.03
C ASN A 104 0.40 2.62 7.20
N ALA A 105 1.41 3.26 6.60
CA ALA A 105 1.20 4.33 5.64
C ALA A 105 0.51 3.82 4.37
N ASP A 106 0.91 2.67 3.81
CA ASP A 106 0.24 2.04 2.66
C ASP A 106 -1.23 1.69 2.98
N MET A 107 -1.50 1.28 4.22
CA MET A 107 -2.85 0.89 4.66
C MET A 107 -3.73 2.08 5.07
N LYS A 108 -3.23 3.31 5.09
CA LYS A 108 -3.92 4.49 5.68
C LYS A 108 -5.33 4.72 5.12
N HIS A 109 -5.55 4.41 3.84
CA HIS A 109 -6.85 4.60 3.18
C HIS A 109 -7.82 3.42 3.40
N ASN A 110 -7.38 2.38 4.09
CA ASN A 110 -8.14 1.16 4.34
C ASN A 110 -8.43 0.95 5.84
N THR A 111 -8.34 2.01 6.65
CA THR A 111 -8.57 1.96 8.10
C THR A 111 -10.03 2.21 8.51
N TYR A 112 -10.94 2.42 7.56
CA TYR A 112 -12.35 2.64 7.84
C TYR A 112 -13.02 1.38 8.40
N LEU A 113 -13.78 1.48 9.49
CA LEU A 113 -14.50 0.33 10.07
C LEU A 113 -15.55 -0.22 9.10
N GLU A 114 -16.22 0.69 8.39
CA GLU A 114 -17.18 0.39 7.34
C GLU A 114 -16.81 1.20 6.10
N TYR A 115 -16.94 0.58 4.94
CA TYR A 115 -16.81 1.27 3.66
C TYR A 115 -18.15 1.85 3.24
N ASP A 116 -18.10 2.95 2.47
CA ASP A 116 -19.30 3.53 1.89
C ASP A 116 -20.04 2.52 0.99
N GLU A 117 -21.37 2.61 0.98
CA GLU A 117 -22.22 1.74 0.16
C GLU A 117 -21.89 1.84 -1.34
N SER A 118 -21.36 2.98 -1.79
CA SER A 118 -20.88 3.17 -3.17
C SER A 118 -19.76 2.19 -3.54
N ILE A 119 -18.87 1.86 -2.60
CA ILE A 119 -17.77 0.90 -2.81
C ILE A 119 -18.32 -0.51 -2.95
N TYR A 120 -19.32 -0.88 -2.15
CA TYR A 120 -20.01 -2.16 -2.31
C TYR A 120 -20.75 -2.25 -3.65
N ARG A 121 -21.44 -1.18 -4.05
CA ARG A 121 -22.08 -1.12 -5.37
C ARG A 121 -21.06 -1.27 -6.49
N ASN A 122 -19.91 -0.60 -6.39
CA ASN A 122 -18.79 -0.75 -7.31
C ASN A 122 -18.32 -2.21 -7.38
N TYR A 123 -18.12 -2.88 -6.23
CA TYR A 123 -17.71 -4.28 -6.16
C TYR A 123 -18.67 -5.25 -6.88
N TYR A 124 -19.98 -5.02 -6.82
CA TYR A 124 -20.94 -5.87 -7.53
C TYR A 124 -21.13 -5.49 -9.00
N ALA A 125 -20.88 -4.23 -9.37
CA ALA A 125 -21.11 -3.73 -10.73
C ALA A 125 -19.88 -3.90 -11.65
N ASN A 126 -18.67 -3.64 -11.15
CA ASN A 126 -17.47 -3.57 -11.95
C ASN A 126 -16.66 -4.87 -11.93
N PHE A 127 -16.15 -5.24 -13.11
CA PHE A 127 -15.25 -6.38 -13.30
C PHE A 127 -15.79 -7.70 -12.71
N ALA A 128 -17.12 -7.86 -12.68
CA ALA A 128 -17.80 -9.00 -12.05
C ALA A 128 -17.32 -10.35 -12.61
N MET A 129 -16.93 -10.40 -13.89
CA MET A 129 -16.36 -11.58 -14.54
C MET A 129 -15.06 -12.08 -13.89
N TYR A 130 -14.28 -11.19 -13.26
CA TYR A 130 -13.04 -11.54 -12.56
C TYR A 130 -13.27 -11.87 -11.09
N GLY A 131 -14.49 -11.68 -10.57
CA GLY A 131 -14.78 -11.84 -9.14
C GLY A 131 -14.48 -13.24 -8.61
N TYR A 132 -14.84 -14.28 -9.36
CA TYR A 132 -14.53 -15.66 -8.98
C TYR A 132 -13.02 -15.92 -8.99
N ALA A 133 -12.32 -15.54 -10.06
CA ALA A 133 -10.89 -15.78 -10.21
C ALA A 133 -10.06 -15.07 -9.14
N VAL A 134 -10.41 -13.82 -8.83
CA VAL A 134 -9.75 -13.06 -7.75
C VAL A 134 -10.00 -13.71 -6.39
N ARG A 135 -11.25 -14.09 -6.08
CA ARG A 135 -11.58 -14.71 -4.80
C ARG A 135 -10.90 -16.06 -4.63
N GLU A 136 -10.86 -16.88 -5.67
CA GLU A 136 -10.14 -18.15 -5.67
C GLU A 136 -8.65 -17.94 -5.39
N ARG A 137 -8.02 -16.98 -6.10
CA ARG A 137 -6.61 -16.66 -5.95
C ARG A 137 -6.26 -16.17 -4.55
N VAL A 138 -7.04 -15.22 -4.04
CA VAL A 138 -6.89 -14.65 -2.68
C VAL A 138 -7.06 -15.75 -1.64
N SER A 139 -8.13 -16.55 -1.74
CA SER A 139 -8.39 -17.65 -0.81
C SER A 139 -7.27 -18.69 -0.80
N ARG A 140 -6.73 -19.01 -1.97
CA ARG A 140 -5.62 -19.96 -2.12
C ARG A 140 -4.36 -19.51 -1.38
N PHE A 141 -3.99 -18.24 -1.49
CA PHE A 141 -2.77 -17.74 -0.83
C PHE A 141 -2.99 -17.36 0.65
N LEU A 142 -4.22 -17.04 1.04
CA LEU A 142 -4.58 -16.88 2.47
C LEU A 142 -4.73 -18.21 3.20
N GLY A 143 -5.10 -19.28 2.50
CA GLY A 143 -5.44 -20.58 3.07
C GLY A 143 -6.89 -20.71 3.55
N TYR A 144 -7.73 -19.69 3.37
CA TYR A 144 -9.15 -19.67 3.70
C TYR A 144 -9.87 -18.58 2.89
N GLU A 145 -11.20 -18.67 2.79
CA GLU A 145 -12.02 -17.62 2.15
C GLU A 145 -12.26 -16.46 3.15
N PRO A 146 -11.74 -15.25 2.89
CA PRO A 146 -11.94 -14.12 3.78
C PRO A 146 -13.38 -13.58 3.70
N GLN A 147 -13.85 -12.97 4.79
CA GLN A 147 -15.12 -12.24 4.76
C GLN A 147 -14.98 -10.99 3.88
N LEU A 148 -16.02 -10.66 3.11
CA LEU A 148 -15.99 -9.52 2.18
C LEU A 148 -15.61 -8.19 2.86
N LYS A 149 -16.07 -7.97 4.10
CA LYS A 149 -15.72 -6.76 4.86
C LYS A 149 -14.20 -6.60 5.11
N HIS A 150 -13.44 -7.70 5.07
CA HIS A 150 -11.97 -7.74 5.17
C HIS A 150 -11.30 -7.63 3.80
N SER A 151 -11.92 -8.19 2.75
CA SER A 151 -11.31 -8.32 1.43
C SER A 151 -11.77 -7.34 0.36
N LEU A 152 -12.80 -6.52 0.62
CA LEU A 152 -13.47 -5.68 -0.39
C LEU A 152 -12.50 -4.90 -1.30
N ILE A 153 -11.61 -4.10 -0.71
CA ILE A 153 -10.67 -3.26 -1.47
C ILE A 153 -9.57 -4.09 -2.13
N ALA A 154 -9.05 -5.11 -1.44
CA ALA A 154 -8.05 -6.01 -2.00
C ALA A 154 -8.59 -6.73 -3.24
N GLU A 155 -9.84 -7.21 -3.19
CA GLU A 155 -10.48 -7.86 -4.33
C GLU A 155 -10.78 -6.87 -5.46
N LEU A 156 -11.25 -5.65 -5.17
CA LEU A 156 -11.45 -4.62 -6.20
C LEU A 156 -10.16 -4.30 -6.95
N TRP A 157 -9.07 -4.11 -6.21
CA TRP A 157 -7.77 -3.82 -6.78
C TRP A 157 -7.22 -4.99 -7.62
N MET A 158 -7.33 -6.22 -7.12
CA MET A 158 -6.92 -7.42 -7.88
C MET A 158 -7.76 -7.61 -9.15
N ARG A 159 -9.04 -7.24 -9.14
CA ARG A 159 -9.89 -7.27 -10.35
C ARG A 159 -9.44 -6.26 -11.38
N ASP A 160 -9.07 -5.05 -10.93
CA ASP A 160 -8.51 -4.02 -11.80
C ASP A 160 -7.23 -4.51 -12.49
N ILE A 161 -6.31 -5.11 -11.72
CA ILE A 161 -5.09 -5.75 -12.25
C ILE A 161 -5.42 -6.84 -13.28
N MET A 162 -6.34 -7.76 -12.95
CA MET A 162 -6.72 -8.85 -13.86
C MET A 162 -7.47 -8.38 -15.10
N SER A 163 -8.12 -7.21 -15.03
CA SER A 163 -8.81 -6.61 -16.17
C SER A 163 -7.85 -5.99 -17.19
N ASN A 164 -6.58 -5.78 -16.81
CA ASN A 164 -5.58 -5.23 -17.69
C ASN A 164 -5.10 -6.28 -18.71
N ASP A 165 -5.50 -6.12 -19.97
CA ASP A 165 -5.15 -7.02 -21.07
C ASP A 165 -3.64 -7.18 -21.32
N THR A 166 -2.81 -6.29 -20.77
CA THR A 166 -1.35 -6.32 -20.94
C THR A 166 -0.63 -7.18 -19.90
N TYR A 167 -1.30 -7.56 -18.81
CA TYR A 167 -0.70 -8.28 -17.70
C TYR A 167 -1.48 -9.56 -17.39
N LYS A 168 -0.78 -10.69 -17.45
CA LYS A 168 -1.34 -11.99 -17.04
C LYS A 168 -0.71 -12.40 -15.73
N MET A 169 -1.51 -12.42 -14.67
CA MET A 169 -1.04 -12.90 -13.37
C MET A 169 -0.58 -14.35 -13.46
N PRO A 170 0.66 -14.67 -13.07
CA PRO A 170 1.17 -16.04 -13.10
C PRO A 170 0.48 -16.89 -12.02
N ALA A 171 0.56 -18.22 -12.13
CA ALA A 171 -0.05 -19.12 -11.15
C ALA A 171 0.59 -19.03 -9.75
N VAL A 172 1.86 -18.64 -9.67
CA VAL A 172 2.62 -18.44 -8.42
C VAL A 172 2.25 -17.12 -7.75
N ALA A 173 2.60 -16.98 -6.46
CA ALA A 173 2.42 -15.73 -5.73
C ALA A 173 3.28 -14.61 -6.34
N THR A 174 2.72 -13.41 -6.39
CA THR A 174 3.34 -12.18 -6.89
C THR A 174 3.35 -11.12 -5.80
N ASP A 175 4.09 -10.03 -6.05
CA ASP A 175 4.05 -8.83 -5.20
C ASP A 175 2.60 -8.32 -5.04
N ASP A 176 1.77 -8.45 -6.09
CA ASP A 176 0.36 -8.05 -6.03
C ASP A 176 -0.42 -8.89 -5.01
N ASP A 177 -0.18 -10.22 -5.01
CA ASP A 177 -0.81 -11.12 -4.04
C ASP A 177 -0.36 -10.80 -2.61
N ALA A 178 0.93 -10.54 -2.40
CA ALA A 178 1.47 -10.21 -1.08
C ALA A 178 0.84 -8.92 -0.53
N ARG A 179 0.64 -7.90 -1.38
CA ARG A 179 -0.04 -6.66 -0.98
C ARG A 179 -1.51 -6.89 -0.67
N ALA A 180 -2.23 -7.65 -1.49
CA ALA A 180 -3.63 -7.99 -1.25
C ALA A 180 -3.81 -8.76 0.08
N ILE A 181 -2.96 -9.75 0.33
CA ILE A 181 -2.96 -10.53 1.57
C ILE A 181 -2.65 -9.64 2.77
N THR A 182 -1.67 -8.73 2.63
CA THR A 182 -1.33 -7.76 3.67
C THR A 182 -2.49 -6.86 4.04
N LEU A 183 -3.19 -6.35 3.03
CA LEU A 183 -4.38 -5.54 3.24
C LEU A 183 -5.48 -6.33 3.97
N ILE A 184 -5.73 -7.57 3.56
CA ILE A 184 -6.77 -8.42 4.18
C ILE A 184 -6.43 -8.72 5.64
N LYS A 185 -5.21 -9.19 5.92
CA LYS A 185 -4.75 -9.51 7.28
C LYS A 185 -4.73 -8.30 8.19
N TYR A 186 -4.26 -7.16 7.68
CA TYR A 186 -4.29 -5.91 8.43
C TYR A 186 -5.73 -5.52 8.78
N ARG A 187 -6.64 -5.66 7.82
CA ARG A 187 -8.05 -5.29 8.00
C ARG A 187 -8.80 -6.24 8.93
N GLU A 188 -8.52 -7.54 8.91
CA GLU A 188 -9.03 -8.50 9.90
C GLU A 188 -8.71 -8.04 11.32
N ILE A 189 -7.43 -7.81 11.60
CA ILE A 189 -6.96 -7.40 12.93
C ILE A 189 -7.54 -6.02 13.29
N LEU A 190 -7.65 -5.10 12.34
CA LEU A 190 -8.26 -3.80 12.55
C LEU A 190 -9.71 -3.91 13.02
N LEU A 191 -10.52 -4.73 12.34
CA LEU A 191 -11.94 -4.85 12.69
C LEU A 191 -12.17 -5.66 13.96
N GLU A 192 -11.29 -6.62 14.28
CA GLU A 192 -11.43 -7.48 15.45
C GLU A 192 -10.80 -6.89 16.72
N HIS A 193 -9.70 -6.16 16.59
CA HIS A 193 -8.85 -5.73 17.71
C HIS A 193 -8.51 -4.24 17.70
N GLY A 194 -8.89 -3.51 16.65
CA GLY A 194 -8.67 -2.08 16.52
C GLY A 194 -7.31 -1.70 15.93
N GLN A 195 -7.18 -0.42 15.60
CA GLN A 195 -6.05 0.11 14.81
C GLN A 195 -4.70 -0.05 15.50
N GLY A 196 -4.64 0.09 16.82
CA GLY A 196 -3.38 -0.07 17.57
C GLY A 196 -2.78 -1.47 17.40
N VAL A 197 -3.61 -2.52 17.48
CA VAL A 197 -3.18 -3.91 17.31
C VAL A 197 -2.85 -4.19 15.84
N ALA A 198 -3.66 -3.70 14.90
CA ALA A 198 -3.40 -3.85 13.47
C ALA A 198 -2.05 -3.21 13.08
N SER A 199 -1.75 -2.02 13.61
CA SER A 199 -0.51 -1.28 13.35
C SER A 199 0.75 -1.99 13.85
N GLN A 200 0.61 -2.90 14.83
CA GLN A 200 1.70 -3.67 15.43
C GLN A 200 1.74 -5.13 14.98
N SER A 201 0.73 -5.58 14.22
CA SER A 201 0.65 -6.93 13.68
C SER A 201 1.89 -7.31 12.87
N SER A 202 2.19 -8.61 12.80
CA SER A 202 3.33 -9.16 12.09
C SER A 202 3.33 -8.78 10.60
N LEU A 203 4.53 -8.69 10.02
CA LEU A 203 4.72 -8.50 8.59
C LEU A 203 4.65 -9.85 7.87
N ILE A 204 4.17 -9.86 6.61
CA ILE A 204 3.92 -11.11 5.87
C ILE A 204 5.15 -11.64 5.14
N GLY A 205 6.10 -10.79 4.78
CA GLY A 205 7.29 -11.22 4.06
C GLY A 205 8.28 -12.05 4.89
N MET A 206 8.13 -12.03 6.22
CA MET A 206 8.84 -12.95 7.13
C MET A 206 8.19 -14.34 7.18
N LEU A 207 7.96 -14.94 6.00
CA LEU A 207 7.56 -16.35 5.80
C LEU A 207 8.57 -17.10 4.94
#